data_AF-A0A9E2TUU9-F1
#
_entry.id   AF-A0A9E2TUU9-F1
#
_cell.length_a   1.000
_cell.length_b   1.000
_cell.length_c   1.000
_cell.angle_alpha   90.00
_cell.angle_beta   90.00
_cell.angle_gamma   90.00
#
_symmetry.space_group_name_H-M   'P 1'
#
loop_
_entity.id
_entity.type
_entity.pdbx_description
1 polymer ?
#
loop_
_entity_poly.entity_id
_entity_poly.type
_entity_poly.pdbx_seq_one_letter_code
_entity_poly.pdbx_strand_id
1 'polypeptide(L)'
;MTGETVGQVLDRVLDTPAVPRSITVDRGTEFQSRVLEDWAYRRGVQLDFIRPGKPMEHAFIESFNGRLRDECLNMHQFASLVEAQAIIEAWRVDYNQRRPHSSLGHLTPNEFVAQRQGQPIVEDVVCSG
;
A
#
# COMPACT_ATOMS: atom_id res chain seq x y z
N MET A 1 -2.13 14.08 12.34
CA MET A 1 -3.12 13.20 11.71
C MET A 1 -3.75 12.36 12.81
N THR A 2 -5.05 12.06 12.77
CA THR A 2 -5.71 11.22 13.80
C THR A 2 -6.04 9.85 13.23
N GLY A 3 -6.28 8.86 14.10
CA GLY A 3 -6.73 7.53 13.65
C GLY A 3 -8.04 7.54 12.87
N GLU A 4 -8.93 8.49 13.18
CA GLU A 4 -10.16 8.70 12.40
C GLU A 4 -9.84 9.11 10.95
N THR A 5 -8.93 10.07 10.76
CA THR A 5 -8.49 10.47 9.42
C THR A 5 -7.85 9.30 8.67
N VAL A 6 -7.05 8.48 9.36
CA VAL A 6 -6.44 7.28 8.76
C VAL A 6 -7.52 6.29 8.31
N GLY A 7 -8.50 5.98 9.17
CA GLY A 7 -9.61 5.08 8.83
C GLY A 7 -10.41 5.55 7.61
N GLN A 8 -10.70 6.85 7.53
CA GLN A 8 -11.40 7.45 6.38
C GLN A 8 -10.59 7.33 5.06
N VAL A 9 -9.27 7.50 5.13
CA VAL A 9 -8.39 7.33 3.97
C VAL A 9 -8.32 5.86 3.56
N LEU A 10 -8.21 4.94 4.52
CA LEU A 10 -8.20 3.50 4.25
C LEU A 10 -9.52 3.05 3.62
N ASP A 11 -10.67 3.57 4.06
CA ASP A 11 -11.96 3.27 3.44
C ASP A 11 -12.00 3.70 1.97
N ARG A 12 -11.43 4.86 1.64
CA ARG A 12 -11.36 5.33 0.24
C ARG A 12 -10.42 4.48 -0.62
N VAL A 13 -9.28 4.06 -0.08
CA VAL A 13 -8.27 3.29 -0.85
C VAL A 13 -8.68 1.81 -0.98
N LEU A 14 -9.37 1.28 0.03
CA LEU A 14 -9.86 -0.10 0.07
C LEU A 14 -11.30 -0.24 -0.45
N ASP A 15 -11.80 0.72 -1.22
CA ASP A 15 -13.11 0.65 -1.88
C ASP A 15 -13.10 -0.31 -3.09
N THR A 16 -12.51 -1.48 -2.90
CA THR A 16 -12.44 -2.58 -3.86
C THR A 16 -12.89 -3.87 -3.18
N PRO A 17 -13.35 -4.89 -3.93
CA PRO A 17 -13.92 -6.12 -3.34
C PRO A 17 -12.95 -6.91 -2.45
N ALA A 18 -11.64 -6.68 -2.58
CA ALA A 18 -10.62 -7.42 -1.85
C ALA A 18 -10.02 -6.56 -0.74
N VAL A 19 -10.50 -6.76 0.48
CA VAL A 19 -9.90 -6.18 1.70
C VAL A 19 -8.70 -7.03 2.12
N PRO A 20 -7.54 -6.43 2.44
CA PRO A 20 -6.37 -7.19 2.89
C PRO A 20 -6.63 -7.88 4.23
N ARG A 21 -6.05 -9.06 4.43
CA ARG A 21 -6.13 -9.78 5.72
C ARG A 21 -5.40 -9.05 6.83
N SER A 22 -4.28 -8.40 6.51
CA SER A 22 -3.55 -7.57 7.46
C SER A 22 -2.90 -6.37 6.78
N ILE A 23 -2.63 -5.33 7.57
CA ILE A 23 -1.90 -4.12 7.18
C ILE A 23 -0.74 -3.95 8.14
N THR A 24 0.48 -3.91 7.61
CA THR A 24 1.67 -3.59 8.39
C THR A 24 1.76 -2.08 8.61
N VAL A 25 1.92 -1.67 9.87
CA VAL A 25 1.95 -0.25 10.28
C VAL A 25 3.14 0.02 11.21
N ASP A 26 3.59 1.27 11.24
CA ASP A 26 4.54 1.72 12.26
C ASP A 26 3.85 1.94 13.62
N ARG A 27 4.63 2.35 14.61
CA ARG A 27 4.13 2.62 15.98
C ARG A 27 3.65 4.06 16.17
N GLY A 28 3.25 4.75 15.11
CA GLY A 28 2.62 6.06 15.17
C GLY A 28 1.38 6.07 16.07
N THR A 29 1.15 7.19 16.74
CA THR A 29 0.01 7.37 17.65
C THR A 29 -1.35 7.24 16.95
N GLU A 30 -1.40 7.59 15.67
CA GLU A 30 -2.55 7.43 14.79
C GLU A 30 -2.92 5.96 14.59
N PHE A 31 -1.91 5.08 14.47
CA PHE A 31 -2.10 3.65 14.24
C PHE A 31 -2.41 2.87 15.52
N GLN A 32 -1.92 3.36 16.66
CA GLN A 32 -2.23 2.81 17.99
C GLN A 32 -3.54 3.36 18.59
N SER A 33 -4.28 4.17 17.85
CA SER A 33 -5.53 4.75 18.35
C SER A 33 -6.65 3.71 18.42
N ARG A 34 -7.48 3.78 19.47
CA ARG A 34 -8.68 2.93 19.62
C ARG A 34 -9.63 3.06 18.43
N VAL A 35 -9.74 4.26 17.86
CA VAL A 35 -10.61 4.52 16.70
C VAL A 35 -10.15 3.70 15.48
N LEU A 36 -8.85 3.60 15.24
CA LEU A 36 -8.34 2.80 14.13
C LEU A 36 -8.41 1.30 14.43
N GLU A 37 -8.19 0.90 15.69
CA GLU A 37 -8.40 -0.48 16.14
C GLU A 37 -9.85 -0.94 15.90
N ASP A 38 -10.84 -0.13 16.29
CA ASP A 38 -12.27 -0.39 16.05
C ASP A 38 -12.60 -0.42 14.54
N TRP A 39 -11.95 0.43 13.74
CA TRP A 39 -12.07 0.39 12.28
C TRP A 39 -11.55 -0.94 11.72
N ALA A 40 -10.36 -1.37 12.14
CA ALA A 40 -9.72 -2.59 11.65
C ALA A 40 -10.56 -3.83 12.03
N TYR A 41 -11.06 -3.87 13.27
CA TYR A 41 -11.97 -4.91 13.74
C TYR A 41 -13.23 -5.00 12.87
N ARG A 42 -13.91 -3.88 12.59
CA ARG A 42 -15.12 -3.86 11.76
C ARG A 42 -14.86 -4.27 10.32
N ARG A 43 -13.66 -3.98 9.79
CA ARG A 43 -13.26 -4.35 8.42
C ARG A 43 -12.67 -5.76 8.32
N GLY A 44 -12.46 -6.47 9.44
CA GLY A 44 -11.82 -7.78 9.46
C GLY A 44 -10.33 -7.73 9.08
N VAL A 45 -9.66 -6.60 9.34
CA VAL A 45 -8.26 -6.36 9.02
C VAL A 45 -7.43 -6.47 10.30
N GLN A 46 -6.34 -7.23 10.26
CA GLN A 46 -5.35 -7.26 11.35
C GLN A 46 -4.32 -6.12 11.16
N LEU A 47 -4.05 -5.33 12.22
CA LEU A 47 -2.96 -4.35 12.22
C LEU A 47 -1.67 -4.99 12.75
N ASP A 48 -0.66 -5.10 11.88
CA ASP A 48 0.63 -5.70 12.19
C ASP A 48 1.67 -4.60 12.46
N PHE A 49 1.99 -4.36 13.73
CA PHE A 49 2.98 -3.35 14.11
C PHE A 49 4.41 -3.83 13.86
N ILE A 50 5.20 -3.03 13.16
CA ILE A 50 6.62 -3.32 12.96
C ILE A 50 7.37 -3.42 14.30
N ARG A 51 8.39 -4.27 14.32
CA ARG A 51 9.24 -4.47 15.50
C ARG A 51 10.31 -3.37 15.57
N PRO A 52 10.57 -2.80 16.76
CA PRO A 52 11.68 -1.87 16.95
C PRO A 52 13.00 -2.53 16.55
N GLY A 53 13.83 -1.82 15.79
CA GLY A 53 15.15 -2.31 15.38
C GLY A 53 15.14 -3.31 14.21
N LYS A 54 14.02 -3.50 13.50
CA LYS A 54 13.96 -4.32 12.27
C LYS A 54 13.71 -3.48 11.01
N PRO A 55 14.75 -2.80 10.47
CA PRO A 55 14.60 -1.91 9.31
C PRO A 55 14.07 -2.61 8.05
N MET A 56 14.25 -3.93 7.93
CA MET A 56 13.77 -4.71 6.79
C MET A 56 12.23 -4.75 6.69
N GLU A 57 11.50 -4.61 7.80
CA GLU A 57 10.03 -4.61 7.80
C GLU A 57 9.45 -3.34 7.14
N HIS A 58 10.27 -2.28 6.99
CA HIS A 58 9.88 -1.01 6.36
C HIS A 58 10.49 -0.80 4.96
N ALA A 59 11.36 -1.70 4.50
CA ALA A 59 12.18 -1.48 3.30
C ALA A 59 11.35 -1.22 2.02
N PHE A 60 10.20 -1.86 1.88
CA PHE A 60 9.33 -1.69 0.71
C PHE A 60 8.72 -0.29 0.64
N ILE A 61 8.12 0.18 1.74
CA ILE A 61 7.48 1.49 1.79
C ILE A 61 8.51 2.61 1.74
N GLU A 62 9.69 2.41 2.34
CA GLU A 62 10.80 3.36 2.21
C GLU A 62 11.30 3.47 0.76
N SER A 63 11.47 2.34 0.07
CA SER A 63 11.87 2.35 -1.33
C SER A 63 10.83 3.05 -2.22
N PHE A 64 9.55 2.80 -1.97
CA PHE A 64 8.45 3.48 -2.66
C PHE A 64 8.48 4.99 -2.40
N ASN A 65 8.55 5.41 -1.14
CA ASN A 65 8.56 6.81 -0.74
C ASN A 65 9.78 7.56 -1.26
N GLY A 66 10.95 6.92 -1.28
CA GLY A 66 12.16 7.45 -1.91
C GLY A 66 11.94 7.74 -3.39
N ARG A 67 11.38 6.76 -4.12
CA ARG A 67 11.09 6.92 -5.55
C ARG A 67 10.07 8.02 -5.84
N LEU A 68 8.96 8.05 -5.11
CA LEU A 68 7.96 9.12 -5.23
C LEU A 68 8.60 10.50 -4.99
N ARG A 69 9.47 10.61 -3.99
CA ARG A 69 10.16 11.86 -3.68
C ARG A 69 11.09 12.28 -4.82
N ASP A 70 11.96 11.39 -5.27
CA ASP A 70 13.01 11.71 -6.24
C ASP A 70 12.45 11.95 -7.65
N GLU A 71 11.41 11.22 -8.03
CA GLU A 71 10.87 11.25 -9.41
C GLU A 71 9.62 12.13 -9.55
N CYS A 72 8.98 12.54 -8.46
CA CYS A 72 7.78 13.37 -8.51
C CYS A 72 7.96 14.63 -7.66
N LEU A 73 8.08 14.49 -6.34
CA LEU A 73 7.95 15.63 -5.44
C LEU A 73 9.12 16.62 -5.55
N ASN A 74 10.35 16.13 -5.71
CA ASN A 74 11.54 16.97 -5.85
C ASN A 74 11.66 17.63 -7.23
N MET A 75 10.95 17.10 -8.24
CA MET A 75 11.00 17.61 -9.61
C MET A 75 10.07 18.80 -9.85
N HIS A 76 9.18 19.11 -8.90
CA HIS A 76 8.13 20.10 -9.09
C HIS A 76 8.13 21.13 -7.96
N GLN A 77 7.93 22.40 -8.30
CA GLN A 77 7.45 23.40 -7.36
C GLN A 77 5.94 23.53 -7.55
N PHE A 78 5.18 23.29 -6.48
CA PHE A 78 3.72 23.34 -6.55
C PHE A 78 3.23 24.76 -6.26
N ALA A 79 2.48 25.34 -7.19
CA ALA A 79 1.82 26.62 -7.03
C ALA A 79 0.49 26.50 -6.25
N SER A 80 -0.12 25.31 -6.23
CA SER A 80 -1.36 25.07 -5.48
C SER A 80 -1.52 23.60 -5.06
N LEU A 81 -2.43 23.34 -4.11
CA LEU A 81 -2.81 21.98 -3.72
C LEU A 81 -3.45 21.20 -4.87
N VAL A 82 -4.26 21.87 -5.71
CA VAL A 82 -4.93 21.26 -6.86
C VAL A 82 -3.90 20.77 -7.88
N GLU A 83 -2.88 21.58 -8.14
CA GLU A 83 -1.77 21.21 -9.01
C GLU A 83 -0.97 20.04 -8.42
N ALA A 84 -0.65 20.09 -7.13
CA ALA A 84 0.04 18.99 -6.45
C ALA A 84 -0.74 17.67 -6.57
N GLN A 85 -2.05 17.70 -6.35
CA GLN A 85 -2.91 16.52 -6.50
C GLN A 85 -2.90 15.98 -7.93
N ALA A 86 -3.01 16.85 -8.94
CA ALA A 86 -3.00 16.44 -10.34
C ALA A 86 -1.66 15.80 -10.75
N ILE A 87 -0.54 16.37 -10.32
CA ILE A 87 0.81 15.86 -10.63
C ILE A 87 1.05 14.52 -9.92
N ILE A 88 0.72 14.42 -8.63
CA ILE A 88 0.88 13.18 -7.86
C ILE A 88 -0.01 12.07 -8.42
N GLU A 89 -1.24 12.40 -8.82
CA GLU A 89 -2.14 11.43 -9.46
C GLU A 89 -1.62 10.95 -10.80
N ALA A 90 -1.12 11.86 -11.65
CA ALA A 90 -0.50 11.48 -12.91
C ALA A 90 0.71 10.55 -12.70
N TRP A 91 1.55 10.83 -11.70
CA TRP A 91 2.67 9.97 -11.34
C TRP A 91 2.19 8.60 -10.81
N ARG A 92 1.15 8.56 -9.96
CA ARG A 92 0.56 7.31 -9.46
C ARG A 92 0.03 6.43 -10.58
N VAL A 93 -0.66 7.02 -11.56
CA VAL A 93 -1.16 6.31 -12.75
C VAL A 93 0.00 5.76 -13.56
N ASP A 94 1.02 6.58 -13.82
CA ASP A 94 2.22 6.16 -14.57
C ASP A 94 2.95 4.99 -13.88
N TYR A 95 3.17 5.10 -12.57
CA TYR A 95 3.80 4.06 -11.75
C TYR A 95 3.04 2.73 -11.85
N ASN A 96 1.71 2.75 -11.71
CA ASN A 96 0.92 1.52 -11.67
C ASN A 96 0.61 0.92 -13.04
N GLN A 97 0.62 1.72 -14.12
CA GLN A 97 0.16 1.28 -15.45
C GLN A 97 1.26 1.19 -16.51
N ARG A 98 2.38 1.91 -16.37
CA ARG A 98 3.36 2.04 -17.45
C ARG A 98 4.77 1.63 -17.08
N ARG A 99 5.08 1.47 -15.80
CA ARG A 99 6.44 1.17 -15.33
C ARG A 99 6.63 -0.30 -14.95
N PRO A 100 7.42 -1.06 -15.72
CA PRO A 100 7.84 -2.40 -15.32
C PRO A 100 8.74 -2.38 -14.08
N HIS A 101 8.50 -3.29 -13.14
CA HIS A 101 9.37 -3.49 -11.97
C HIS A 101 10.07 -4.84 -12.05
N SER A 102 11.39 -4.86 -11.88
CA SER A 102 12.17 -6.11 -11.88
C SER A 102 11.73 -7.07 -10.76
N SER A 103 11.34 -6.54 -9.60
CA SER A 103 10.78 -7.33 -8.48
C SER A 103 9.43 -7.98 -8.80
N LEU A 104 8.76 -7.54 -9.87
CA LEU A 104 7.49 -8.08 -10.37
C LEU A 104 7.69 -8.85 -11.68
N GLY A 105 8.91 -9.30 -12.00
CA GLY A 105 9.19 -10.03 -13.24
C GLY A 105 9.11 -9.17 -14.49
N HIS A 106 9.44 -7.87 -14.38
CA HIS A 106 9.29 -6.87 -15.46
C HIS A 106 7.83 -6.62 -15.88
N LEU A 107 6.90 -6.79 -14.94
CA LEU A 107 5.51 -6.36 -15.09
C LEU A 107 5.27 -5.03 -14.38
N THR A 108 4.29 -4.28 -14.85
CA THR A 108 3.69 -3.17 -14.10
C THR A 108 2.90 -3.71 -12.90
N PRO A 109 2.65 -2.90 -11.86
CA PRO A 109 1.85 -3.33 -10.72
C PRO A 109 0.45 -3.83 -11.13
N ASN A 110 -0.20 -3.16 -12.09
CA ASN A 110 -1.51 -3.57 -12.56
C ASN A 110 -1.47 -4.89 -13.35
N GLU A 111 -0.47 -5.09 -14.22
CA GLU A 111 -0.29 -6.37 -14.93
C GLU A 111 -0.03 -7.52 -13.96
N PHE A 112 0.80 -7.29 -12.94
CA PHE A 112 1.09 -8.27 -11.90
C PHE A 112 -0.17 -8.69 -11.15
N VAL A 113 -1.02 -7.73 -10.74
CA VAL A 113 -2.30 -8.03 -10.08
C VAL A 113 -3.23 -8.80 -11.02
N ALA A 114 -3.37 -8.37 -12.27
CA ALA A 114 -4.22 -9.03 -13.26
C ALA A 114 -3.80 -10.49 -13.51
N GLN A 115 -2.49 -10.76 -13.59
CA GLN A 115 -1.98 -12.12 -13.78
C GLN A 115 -2.29 -13.03 -12.59
N ARG A 116 -2.21 -12.52 -11.36
CA ARG A 116 -2.48 -13.31 -10.14
C ARG A 116 -3.96 -13.58 -9.92
N GLN A 117 -4.85 -12.71 -10.37
CA GLN A 117 -6.30 -12.96 -10.35
C GLN A 117 -6.71 -14.07 -11.33
N GLY A 118 -5.85 -14.42 -12.31
CA GLY A 118 -6.07 -15.51 -13.26
C GLY A 118 -5.43 -16.86 -12.90
N GLN A 119 -4.68 -16.96 -11.80
CA GLN A 119 -4.09 -18.24 -11.36
C GLN A 119 -5.00 -18.94 -10.35
N PRO A 120 -5.44 -20.20 -10.61
CA PRO A 120 -6.14 -20.99 -9.60
C PRO A 120 -5.17 -21.27 -8.44
N ILE A 121 -5.68 -21.15 -7.22
CA ILE A 121 -4.97 -21.54 -6.01
C ILE A 121 -4.78 -23.06 -6.07
N VAL A 122 -3.60 -23.52 -6.47
CA VAL A 122 -3.21 -24.92 -6.30
C VAL A 122 -2.85 -25.12 -4.83
N GLU A 123 -3.81 -25.61 -4.05
CA GLU A 123 -3.51 -26.26 -2.78
C GLU A 123 -2.85 -27.60 -3.09
N ASP A 124 -1.52 -27.65 -3.05
CA ASP A 124 -0.79 -28.91 -3.01
C ASP A 124 -1.08 -29.59 -1.66
N VAL A 125 -2.17 -30.36 -1.62
CA VAL A 125 -2.39 -31.41 -0.62
C VAL A 125 -1.40 -32.53 -0.92
N VAL A 126 -0.19 -32.42 -0.37
CA VAL A 126 0.70 -33.58 -0.25
C VAL A 126 0.25 -34.37 0.98
N CYS A 127 -0.78 -35.20 0.79
CA CYS A 127 -0.94 -36.39 1.60
C CYS A 127 -0.20 -37.53 0.89
N SER A 128 1.00 -37.84 1.38
CA SER A 128 1.63 -39.13 1.15
C SER A 128 1.87 -39.76 2.52
N GLY A 129 1.16 -40.86 2.77
CA GLY A 129 1.40 -41.76 3.90
C GLY A 129 2.52 -42.76 3.64
#